data_AF-A0A7R9Y4U9-F1
#
_entry.id   AF-A0A7R9Y4U9-F1
#
_cell.length_a   1.000
_cell.length_b   1.000
_cell.length_c   1.000
_cell.angle_alpha   90.00
_cell.angle_beta   90.00
_cell.angle_gamma   90.00
#
_symmetry.space_group_name_H-M   'P 1'
#
loop_
_entity.id
_entity.type
_entity.pdbx_description
1 polymer ?
#
loop_
_entity_poly.entity_id
_entity_poly.type
_entity_poly.pdbx_seq_one_letter_code
_entity_poly.pdbx_strand_id
1 'polypeptide(L)'
;RGSTRPARRSSSPPRRRARASPRERRRRTTARSRARVGERPSARRRRGRRKTQMGGARREMVATQKDMQDAKIDLAHRDFCAHLLIPLNECRKAEYYIPWKCGHERHAYEKCQYKEYMMRVAQQKAAKGAAH
;
A
#
# COMPACT_ATOMS: atom_id res chain seq x y z
N ARG A 1 -13.88 -67.82 20.75
CA ARG A 1 -15.11 -67.96 19.94
C ARG A 1 -15.82 -66.62 20.02
N GLY A 2 -15.63 -65.75 19.04
CA GLY A 2 -16.53 -65.61 17.87
C GLY A 2 -17.57 -64.53 18.22
N SER A 3 -17.89 -63.52 17.42
CA SER A 3 -17.54 -63.20 16.04
C SER A 3 -17.79 -61.70 15.86
N THR A 4 -16.79 -60.96 15.38
CA THR A 4 -16.94 -59.59 14.91
C THR A 4 -17.94 -59.54 13.76
N ARG A 5 -19.02 -58.78 13.91
CA ARG A 5 -20.01 -58.50 12.86
C ARG A 5 -19.37 -57.57 11.81
N PRO A 6 -19.28 -57.93 10.52
CA PRO A 6 -18.74 -57.02 9.52
C PRO A 6 -19.76 -55.95 9.12
N ALA A 7 -19.30 -54.70 9.05
CA ALA A 7 -20.06 -53.57 8.53
C ALA A 7 -20.39 -53.78 7.04
N ARG A 8 -21.69 -53.71 6.68
CA ARG A 8 -22.16 -53.73 5.29
C ARG A 8 -21.62 -52.51 4.55
N ARG A 9 -20.67 -52.73 3.65
CA ARG A 9 -20.13 -51.73 2.72
C ARG A 9 -21.20 -51.46 1.64
N SER A 10 -21.89 -50.32 1.73
CA SER A 10 -22.80 -49.85 0.69
C SER A 10 -22.01 -49.45 -0.54
N SER A 11 -21.99 -50.32 -1.55
CA SER A 11 -21.40 -50.06 -2.86
C SER A 11 -22.31 -49.14 -3.67
N SER A 12 -22.10 -47.83 -3.59
CA SER A 12 -22.67 -46.88 -4.55
C SER A 12 -21.90 -46.97 -5.89
N PRO A 13 -22.58 -47.01 -7.05
CA PRO A 13 -21.91 -47.06 -8.35
C PRO A 13 -21.21 -45.71 -8.66
N PRO A 14 -20.14 -45.69 -9.46
CA PRO A 14 -19.50 -44.45 -9.87
C PRO A 14 -20.44 -43.64 -10.77
N ARG A 15 -20.69 -42.38 -10.40
CA ARG A 15 -21.43 -41.43 -11.23
C ARG A 15 -20.71 -41.27 -12.57
N ARG A 16 -21.37 -41.63 -13.68
CA ARG A 16 -20.88 -41.38 -15.04
C ARG A 16 -20.61 -39.87 -15.18
N ARG A 17 -19.37 -39.49 -15.53
CA ARG A 17 -19.02 -38.09 -15.80
C ARG A 17 -19.85 -37.62 -17.00
N ALA A 18 -20.70 -36.62 -16.80
CA ALA A 18 -21.44 -35.98 -17.88
C ALA A 18 -20.44 -35.36 -18.89
N ARG A 19 -20.60 -35.65 -20.19
CA ARG A 19 -19.82 -35.01 -21.25
C ARG A 19 -20.21 -33.53 -21.29
N ALA A 20 -19.24 -32.63 -21.18
CA ALA A 20 -19.48 -31.19 -21.22
C ALA A 20 -20.18 -30.77 -22.53
N SER A 21 -21.19 -29.91 -22.40
CA SER A 21 -22.00 -29.36 -23.51
C SER A 21 -21.12 -28.63 -24.53
N PRO A 22 -21.47 -28.61 -25.84
CA PRO A 22 -20.72 -27.89 -26.88
C PRO A 22 -20.46 -26.41 -26.55
N ARG A 23 -21.35 -25.77 -25.77
CA ARG A 23 -21.19 -24.37 -25.31
C ARG A 23 -20.05 -24.19 -24.30
N GLU A 24 -19.81 -25.19 -23.45
CA GLU A 24 -18.73 -25.20 -22.44
C GLU A 24 -17.34 -25.33 -23.10
N ARG A 25 -17.24 -26.08 -24.21
CA ARG A 25 -15.99 -26.25 -24.98
C ARG A 25 -15.55 -24.97 -25.68
N ARG A 26 -16.49 -24.20 -26.24
CA ARG A 26 -16.20 -22.91 -26.90
C ARG A 26 -15.64 -21.86 -25.94
N ARG A 27 -16.01 -21.88 -24.65
CA ARG A 27 -15.46 -20.96 -23.64
C ARG A 27 -14.02 -21.30 -23.23
N ARG A 28 -13.61 -22.57 -23.28
CA ARG A 28 -12.22 -22.98 -23.01
C ARG A 28 -11.26 -22.68 -24.15
N THR A 29 -11.73 -22.72 -25.40
CA THR A 29 -10.89 -22.41 -26.57
C THR A 29 -10.56 -20.93 -26.71
N THR A 30 -11.43 -20.02 -26.25
CA THR A 30 -11.16 -18.56 -26.28
C THR A 30 -10.28 -18.07 -25.13
N ALA A 31 -10.16 -18.83 -24.03
CA ALA A 31 -9.32 -18.48 -22.90
C ALA A 31 -7.81 -18.77 -23.14
N ARG A 32 -7.46 -19.64 -24.09
CA ARG A 32 -6.06 -20.03 -24.36
C ARG A 32 -5.37 -19.20 -25.46
N SER A 33 -6.13 -18.46 -26.26
CA SER A 33 -5.64 -17.72 -27.43
C SER A 33 -5.36 -16.22 -27.19
N ARG A 34 -5.61 -15.70 -25.98
CA ARG A 34 -5.20 -14.32 -25.59
C ARG A 34 -3.82 -14.23 -24.95
N ALA A 35 -3.13 -15.35 -24.78
CA ALA A 35 -1.72 -15.37 -24.42
C ALA A 35 -0.89 -15.63 -25.68
N ARG A 36 -0.36 -14.55 -26.29
CA ARG A 36 0.71 -14.47 -27.34
C ARG A 36 0.33 -13.54 -28.50
N VAL A 37 0.33 -12.23 -28.29
CA VAL A 37 0.80 -11.25 -29.29
C VAL A 37 1.35 -10.06 -28.50
N GLY A 38 2.68 -9.86 -28.50
CA GLY A 38 3.28 -8.63 -27.97
C GLY A 38 4.55 -8.74 -27.13
N GLU A 39 5.41 -9.74 -27.34
CA GLU A 39 6.81 -9.62 -26.88
C GLU A 39 7.58 -8.72 -27.85
N ARG A 40 7.92 -7.50 -27.41
CA ARG A 40 9.01 -6.72 -28.03
C ARG A 40 10.21 -6.78 -27.10
N PRO A 41 11.32 -7.44 -27.47
CA PRO A 41 12.57 -7.31 -26.73
C PRO A 41 13.21 -5.98 -27.15
N SER A 42 12.85 -4.89 -26.48
CA SER A 42 13.60 -3.65 -26.62
C SER A 42 14.71 -3.64 -25.56
N ALA A 43 15.87 -4.09 -25.99
CA ALA A 43 17.13 -3.85 -25.31
C ALA A 43 17.31 -2.32 -25.11
N ARG A 44 16.88 -1.80 -23.97
CA ARG A 44 17.22 -0.44 -23.53
C ARG A 44 18.01 -0.56 -22.24
N ARG A 45 19.33 -0.62 -22.45
CA ARG A 45 20.42 -0.22 -21.54
C ARG A 45 20.06 -0.31 -20.06
N ARG A 46 20.61 -1.32 -19.38
CA ARG A 46 20.93 -1.23 -17.95
C ARG A 46 21.87 -0.03 -17.75
N ARG A 47 21.34 1.19 -17.72
CA ARG A 47 22.03 2.30 -17.08
C ARG A 47 22.04 1.90 -15.62
N GLY A 48 23.22 1.49 -15.14
CA GLY A 48 23.46 1.29 -13.73
C GLY A 48 22.83 2.46 -12.99
N ARG A 49 21.93 2.14 -12.06
CA ARG A 49 21.35 3.08 -11.11
C ARG A 49 22.52 3.59 -10.28
N ARG A 50 23.27 4.56 -10.82
CA ARG A 50 24.21 5.36 -10.05
C ARG A 50 23.35 5.93 -8.93
N LYS A 51 23.57 5.44 -7.71
CA LYS A 51 23.14 6.11 -6.50
C LYS A 51 23.86 7.44 -6.51
N THR A 52 23.34 8.43 -7.23
CA THR A 52 23.70 9.83 -7.04
C THR A 52 23.21 10.17 -5.65
N GLN A 53 24.10 9.99 -4.68
CA GLN A 53 23.98 10.55 -3.35
C GLN A 53 24.11 12.06 -3.52
N MET A 54 23.02 12.71 -3.94
CA MET A 54 22.89 14.15 -3.86
C MET A 54 22.63 14.47 -2.39
N GLY A 55 23.63 15.07 -1.74
CA GLY A 55 23.65 15.46 -0.33
C GLY A 55 22.67 16.59 -0.01
N GLY A 56 21.37 16.33 -0.16
CA GLY A 56 20.32 17.00 0.60
C GLY A 56 19.93 16.09 1.74
N ALA A 57 19.89 16.61 2.97
CA ALA A 57 19.46 15.84 4.16
C ALA A 57 18.27 14.94 3.82
N ARG A 58 18.46 13.63 3.89
CA ARG A 58 17.43 12.66 3.56
C ARG A 58 16.28 12.86 4.54
N ARG A 59 15.17 13.44 4.06
CA ARG A 59 13.92 13.53 4.82
C ARG A 59 13.51 12.11 5.22
N GLU A 60 13.49 11.83 6.51
CA GLU A 60 13.12 10.54 7.05
C GLU A 60 11.63 10.51 7.33
N MET A 61 10.94 9.55 6.71
CA MET A 61 9.55 9.26 7.00
C MET A 61 9.50 8.32 8.21
N VAL A 62 9.18 8.87 9.37
CA VAL A 62 9.17 8.14 10.64
C VAL A 62 7.92 7.28 10.79
N ALA A 63 6.75 7.77 10.34
CA ALA A 63 5.50 7.03 10.40
C ALA A 63 5.43 5.97 9.30
N THR A 64 5.05 4.74 9.63
CA THR A 64 4.82 3.73 8.60
C THR A 64 3.51 3.98 7.88
N GLN A 65 3.38 3.45 6.66
CA GLN A 65 2.14 3.59 5.89
C GLN A 65 0.94 2.92 6.57
N LYS A 66 1.18 1.84 7.32
CA LYS A 66 0.14 1.14 8.07
C LYS A 66 -0.38 2.02 9.21
N ASP A 67 0.51 2.63 9.98
CA ASP A 67 0.13 3.50 11.10
C ASP A 67 -0.73 4.69 10.64
N MET A 68 -0.41 5.28 9.47
CA MET A 68 -1.21 6.36 8.88
C MET A 68 -2.61 5.93 8.42
N GLN A 69 -2.75 4.67 7.97
CA GLN A 69 -4.05 4.10 7.59
C GLN A 69 -4.89 3.78 8.82
N ASP A 70 -4.27 3.16 9.82
CA ASP A 70 -4.91 2.78 11.09
C ASP A 70 -5.42 4.03 11.84
N ALA A 71 -4.63 5.11 11.83
CA ALA A 71 -5.01 6.40 12.38
C ALA A 71 -6.02 7.20 11.53
N LYS A 72 -6.43 6.66 10.36
CA LYS A 72 -7.37 7.28 9.40
C LYS A 72 -7.00 8.73 9.05
N ILE A 73 -5.72 8.98 8.79
CA ILE A 73 -5.24 10.31 8.42
C ILE A 73 -5.66 10.62 6.98
N ASP A 74 -6.23 11.81 6.77
CA ASP A 74 -6.60 12.32 5.45
C ASP A 74 -5.37 12.49 4.55
N LEU A 75 -5.56 12.38 3.24
CA LEU A 75 -4.51 12.46 2.23
C LEU A 75 -3.68 13.74 2.33
N ALA A 76 -4.30 14.87 2.68
CA ALA A 76 -3.60 16.15 2.81
C ALA A 76 -2.56 16.16 3.95
N HIS A 77 -2.72 15.31 4.97
CA HIS A 77 -1.93 15.34 6.20
C HIS A 77 -0.92 14.18 6.28
N ARG A 78 -0.77 13.39 5.21
CA ARG A 78 0.20 12.27 5.11
C ARG A 78 1.60 12.77 4.75
N ASP A 79 2.06 13.81 5.44
CA ASP A 79 3.39 14.40 5.30
C ASP A 79 4.44 13.69 6.16
N PHE A 80 5.70 14.10 6.05
CA PHE A 80 6.79 13.66 6.94
C PHE A 80 6.49 13.92 8.44
N CYS A 81 5.62 14.89 8.74
CA CYS A 81 5.20 15.24 10.10
C CYS A 81 4.05 14.35 10.66
N ALA A 82 3.57 13.35 9.91
CA ALA A 82 2.42 12.52 10.32
C ALA A 82 2.63 11.78 11.66
N HIS A 83 3.88 11.47 12.02
CA HIS A 83 4.24 10.83 13.29
C HIS A 83 3.87 11.67 14.53
N LEU A 84 3.82 13.01 14.40
CA LEU A 84 3.38 13.91 15.47
C LEU A 84 1.86 14.13 15.46
N LEU A 85 1.20 13.86 14.33
CA LEU A 85 -0.24 14.04 14.19
C LEU A 85 -1.03 12.91 14.84
N ILE A 86 -0.49 11.68 14.84
CA ILE A 86 -1.09 10.52 15.52
C ILE A 86 -1.31 10.82 17.03
N PRO A 87 -0.27 11.17 17.83
CA PRO A 87 -0.45 11.46 19.25
C PRO A 87 -1.32 12.70 19.50
N LEU A 88 -1.25 13.72 18.62
CA LEU A 88 -2.14 14.89 18.72
C LEU A 88 -3.61 14.50 18.56
N ASN A 89 -3.93 13.61 17.64
CA ASN A 89 -5.30 13.14 17.42
C ASN A 89 -5.78 12.24 18.55
N GLU A 90 -4.88 11.47 19.18
CA GLU A 90 -5.20 10.70 20.39
C GLU A 90 -5.52 11.63 21.56
N CYS A 91 -4.69 12.65 21.83
CA CYS A 91 -4.96 13.67 22.85
C CYS A 91 -6.29 14.39 22.60
N ARG A 92 -6.57 14.79 21.35
CA ARG A 92 -7.83 15.46 20.98
C ARG A 92 -9.06 14.59 21.23
N LYS A 93 -8.96 13.28 20.97
CA LYS A 93 -10.06 12.34 21.24
C LYS A 93 -10.27 12.13 22.74
N ALA A 94 -9.19 12.04 23.52
CA ALA A 94 -9.26 11.87 24.96
C ALA A 94 -9.86 13.09 25.67
N GLU A 95 -9.46 14.29 25.26
CA GLU A 95 -9.86 15.57 25.87
C GLU A 95 -11.05 16.21 25.15
N TYR A 96 -11.82 15.47 24.35
CA TYR A 96 -13.00 15.98 23.62
C TYR A 96 -12.76 17.28 22.83
N TYR A 97 -11.59 17.42 22.21
CA TYR A 97 -11.18 18.57 21.40
C TYR A 97 -11.10 19.91 22.15
N ILE A 98 -10.79 19.86 23.45
CA ILE A 98 -10.57 21.06 24.27
C ILE A 98 -9.32 21.85 23.79
N PRO A 99 -9.44 23.15 23.48
CA PRO A 99 -8.34 23.94 22.88
C PRO A 99 -7.06 24.10 23.72
N TRP A 100 -7.15 24.04 25.05
CA TRP A 100 -6.04 24.36 25.96
C TRP A 100 -5.28 23.14 26.50
N LYS A 101 -5.76 21.91 26.26
CA LYS A 101 -5.17 20.69 26.84
C LYS A 101 -4.03 20.11 26.00
N CYS A 102 -4.21 19.99 24.69
CA CYS A 102 -3.24 19.37 23.77
C CYS A 102 -2.25 20.38 23.17
N GLY A 103 -1.82 21.38 23.95
CA GLY A 103 -1.02 22.50 23.46
C GLY A 103 0.39 22.09 23.02
N HIS A 104 1.03 21.19 23.76
CA HIS A 104 2.41 20.77 23.49
C HIS A 104 2.52 19.95 22.19
N GLU A 105 1.66 18.95 22.03
CA GLU A 105 1.58 18.10 20.83
C GLU A 105 1.22 18.93 19.60
N ARG A 106 0.30 19.90 19.76
CA ARG A 106 -0.08 20.81 18.70
C ARG A 106 1.11 21.67 18.27
N HIS A 107 1.82 22.27 19.21
CA HIS A 107 2.96 23.12 18.91
C HIS A 107 4.11 22.32 18.25
N ALA A 108 4.35 21.09 18.71
CA ALA A 108 5.33 20.20 18.09
C ALA A 108 4.99 19.90 16.63
N TYR A 109 3.72 19.58 16.34
CA TYR A 109 3.23 19.34 14.98
C TYR A 109 3.36 20.58 14.09
N GLU A 110 2.92 21.75 14.57
CA GLU A 110 3.01 23.02 13.83
C GLU A 110 4.46 23.42 13.54
N LYS A 111 5.37 23.21 14.50
CA LYS A 111 6.81 23.47 14.32
C LYS A 111 7.41 22.55 13.24
N CYS A 112 6.99 21.29 13.17
CA CYS A 112 7.41 20.37 12.12
C CYS A 112 6.92 20.85 10.74
N GLN A 113 5.64 21.19 10.62
CA GLN A 113 5.04 21.70 9.38
C GLN A 113 5.72 22.98 8.90
N TYR A 114 6.03 23.90 9.82
CA TYR A 114 6.75 25.12 9.49
C TYR A 114 8.13 24.84 8.87
N LYS A 115 8.91 23.92 9.46
CA LYS A 115 10.21 23.51 8.92
C LYS A 115 10.06 22.89 7.52
N GLU A 116 9.07 22.01 7.33
CA GLU A 116 8.80 21.39 6.04
C GLU A 116 8.44 22.41 4.96
N TYR A 117 7.63 23.40 5.31
CA TYR A 117 7.27 24.51 4.44
C TYR A 117 8.48 25.36 4.05
N MET A 118 9.31 25.77 5.02
CA MET A 118 10.54 26.53 4.74
C MET A 118 11.48 25.80 3.79
N MET A 119 11.63 24.48 3.97
CA MET A 119 12.43 23.64 3.08
C MET A 119 11.83 23.58 1.66
N ARG A 120 10.49 23.48 1.52
CA ARG A 120 9.82 23.52 0.20
C ARG A 120 9.99 24.88 -0.48
N VAL A 121 9.90 25.97 0.27
CA VAL A 121 10.14 27.34 -0.24
C VAL A 121 11.58 27.50 -0.72
N ALA A 122 12.56 27.02 0.06
CA ALA A 122 13.96 27.05 -0.34
C ALA A 122 14.20 26.25 -1.63
N GLN A 123 13.61 25.06 -1.75
CA GLN A 123 13.66 24.25 -2.97
C GLN A 123 13.03 24.97 -4.16
N GLN A 124 11.89 25.63 -3.97
CA GLN A 124 11.21 26.38 -5.04
C GLN A 124 12.01 27.61 -5.47
N LYS A 125 12.62 28.34 -4.53
CA LYS A 125 13.50 29.48 -4.83
C LYS A 125 14.73 29.04 -5.62
N ALA A 126 15.39 27.96 -5.19
CA ALA A 126 16.52 27.39 -5.91
C ALA A 126 16.15 26.91 -7.32
N ALA A 127 14.99 26.26 -7.48
CA ALA A 127 14.50 25.82 -8.79
C ALA A 127 14.17 27.00 -9.72
N LYS A 128 13.56 28.08 -9.21
CA LYS A 128 13.27 29.29 -9.98
C LYS A 128 14.53 30.06 -10.38
N GLY A 129 15.50 30.19 -9.47
CA GLY A 129 16.77 30.87 -9.74
C GLY A 129 17.68 30.13 -10.73
N ALA A 130 17.47 28.83 -10.93
CA ALA A 130 18.16 28.03 -11.95
C ALA A 130 17.47 28.05 -13.32
N ALA A 131 16.27 28.65 -13.43
CA ALA A 131 15.47 28.68 -14.65
C ALA A 131 15.51 30.02 -15.40
N HIS A 132 16.21 31.02 -14.85
CA HIS A 132 16.52 32.31 -15.47
C HIS A 132 18.01 32.39 -15.79
#